data_AF-A0A2X3EIS0-F1
#
_entry.id   AF-A0A2X3EIS0-F1
#
_cell.length_a   1.000
_cell.length_b   1.000
_cell.length_c   1.000
_cell.angle_alpha   90.00
_cell.angle_beta   90.00
_cell.angle_gamma   90.00
#
_symmetry.space_group_name_H-M   'P 1'
#
loop_
_entity.id
_entity.type
_entity.pdbx_description
1 polymer ?
#
loop_
_entity_poly.entity_id
_entity_poly.type
_entity_poly.pdbx_seq_one_letter_code
_entity_poly.pdbx_strand_id
1 'polypeptide(L)'
;MATEVTLQPVEILDVDAAILFSDILVVPLAMGLPLEFVAGEGPKFLDTTRDFQSINALKINAYKDLDYVYDSLFSIRAKLAKDKALIGFCGSPWTLATYMIEGEGSKTYHQSKKILYSDPALLHTLLDKITQELKGYLKSQIKAGADASADI
;
A
#
# COMPACT_ATOMS: atom_id res chain seq x y z
N MET A 1 3.10 -9.20 16.02
CA MET A 1 4.01 -9.65 14.95
C MET A 1 4.62 -8.47 14.19
N ALA A 2 3.86 -7.58 13.53
CA ALA A 2 4.43 -6.45 12.78
C ALA A 2 5.37 -5.55 13.62
N THR A 3 4.99 -5.25 14.87
CA THR A 3 5.83 -4.49 15.81
C THR A 3 7.19 -5.15 16.07
N GLU A 4 7.20 -6.44 16.36
CA GLU A 4 8.43 -7.18 16.70
C GLU A 4 9.37 -7.26 15.49
N VAL A 5 8.81 -7.57 14.31
CA VAL A 5 9.60 -7.62 13.08
C VAL A 5 10.19 -6.25 12.73
N THR A 6 9.42 -5.17 12.96
CA THR A 6 9.90 -3.80 12.72
C THR A 6 11.03 -3.39 13.67
N LEU A 7 10.99 -3.82 14.93
CA LEU A 7 11.99 -3.43 15.94
C LEU A 7 13.28 -4.26 15.88
N GLN A 8 13.23 -5.50 15.38
CA GLN A 8 14.40 -6.38 15.32
C GLN A 8 15.64 -5.75 14.66
N PRO A 9 15.57 -5.10 13.48
CA PRO A 9 16.76 -4.46 12.89
C PRO A 9 17.32 -3.34 13.76
N VAL A 10 16.46 -2.59 14.45
CA VAL A 10 16.88 -1.53 15.38
C VAL A 10 17.62 -2.13 16.57
N GLU A 11 17.11 -3.22 17.14
CA GLU A 11 17.69 -3.87 18.31
C GLU A 11 19.02 -4.57 17.99
N ILE A 12 19.15 -5.14 16.79
CA ILE A 12 20.32 -5.93 16.38
C ILE A 12 21.44 -5.05 15.80
N LEU A 13 21.08 -4.06 14.99
CA LEU A 13 22.03 -3.27 14.19
C LEU A 13 22.16 -1.81 14.63
N ASP A 14 21.36 -1.37 15.60
CA ASP A 14 21.33 0.00 16.12
C ASP A 14 21.09 1.08 15.05
N VAL A 15 20.30 0.77 14.01
CA VAL A 15 19.98 1.72 12.93
C VAL A 15 19.20 2.95 13.44
N ASP A 16 19.33 4.07 12.75
CA ASP A 16 18.72 5.36 13.13
C ASP A 16 17.20 5.44 12.92
N ALA A 17 16.63 4.50 12.15
CA ALA A 17 15.21 4.49 11.84
C ALA A 17 14.65 3.07 11.73
N ALA A 18 13.40 2.91 12.15
CA ALA A 18 12.59 1.73 11.87
C ALA A 18 11.63 2.02 10.72
N ILE A 19 11.41 1.06 9.83
CA ILE A 19 10.36 1.13 8.80
C ILE A 19 9.27 0.12 9.13
N LEU A 20 8.01 0.55 9.05
CA LEU A 20 6.85 -0.30 9.27
C LEU A 20 6.95 -1.58 8.44
N PHE A 21 6.76 -2.74 9.09
CA PHE A 21 6.56 -3.99 8.37
C PHE A 21 5.10 -4.12 7.91
N SER A 22 4.84 -3.85 6.62
CA SER A 22 3.54 -3.97 5.97
C SER A 22 3.72 -4.32 4.47
N ASP A 23 2.64 -4.30 3.69
CA ASP A 23 2.66 -4.50 2.24
C ASP A 23 1.96 -3.32 1.54
N ILE A 24 2.41 -2.93 0.34
CA ILE A 24 1.77 -1.83 -0.42
C ILE A 24 0.36 -2.18 -0.88
N LEU A 25 0.06 -3.48 -1.04
CA LEU A 25 -1.19 -4.00 -1.58
C LEU A 25 -2.34 -4.01 -0.55
N VAL A 26 -2.07 -3.62 0.69
CA VAL A 26 -3.12 -3.46 1.72
C VAL A 26 -4.18 -2.43 1.32
N VAL A 27 -3.79 -1.39 0.58
CA VAL A 27 -4.72 -0.34 0.13
C VAL A 27 -5.68 -0.88 -0.95
N PRO A 28 -5.21 -1.46 -2.08
CA PRO A 28 -6.09 -2.14 -3.04
C PRO A 28 -6.96 -3.24 -2.40
N LEU A 29 -6.42 -4.01 -1.45
CA LEU A 29 -7.18 -5.01 -0.71
C LEU A 29 -8.36 -4.38 0.05
N ALA A 30 -8.10 -3.30 0.82
CA ALA A 30 -9.14 -2.57 1.53
C ALA A 30 -10.14 -1.89 0.57
N MET A 31 -9.69 -1.49 -0.62
CA MET A 31 -10.56 -0.97 -1.69
C MET A 31 -11.48 -2.03 -2.29
N GLY A 32 -11.34 -3.30 -1.89
CA GLY A 32 -12.25 -4.38 -2.26
C GLY A 32 -11.72 -5.29 -3.37
N LEU A 33 -10.41 -5.28 -3.66
CA LEU A 33 -9.80 -6.26 -4.57
C LEU A 33 -9.28 -7.46 -3.77
N PRO A 34 -9.91 -8.64 -3.88
CA PRO A 34 -9.49 -9.81 -3.12
C PRO A 34 -8.07 -10.23 -3.52
N LEU A 35 -7.20 -10.42 -2.53
CA LEU A 35 -5.78 -10.74 -2.69
C LEU A 35 -5.47 -12.12 -2.11
N GLU A 36 -4.76 -12.95 -2.88
CA GLU A 36 -4.21 -14.23 -2.44
C GLU A 36 -2.68 -14.21 -2.49
N PHE A 37 -2.06 -14.91 -1.56
CA PHE A 37 -0.62 -15.13 -1.53
C PHE A 37 -0.35 -16.59 -1.87
N VAL A 38 0.08 -16.83 -3.11
CA VAL A 38 0.43 -18.17 -3.58
C VAL A 38 1.91 -18.42 -3.32
N ALA A 39 2.21 -19.54 -2.65
CA ALA A 39 3.57 -19.89 -2.27
C ALA A 39 4.47 -20.02 -3.51
N GLY A 40 5.51 -19.18 -3.59
CA GLY A 40 6.44 -19.15 -4.71
C GLY A 40 6.03 -18.29 -5.91
N GLU A 41 4.78 -17.80 -5.95
CA GLU A 41 4.26 -17.00 -7.07
C GLU A 41 3.99 -15.54 -6.70
N GLY A 42 3.89 -15.24 -5.39
CA GLY A 42 3.72 -13.88 -4.90
C GLY A 42 2.25 -13.46 -4.80
N PRO A 43 1.98 -12.15 -4.63
CA PRO A 43 0.63 -11.63 -4.47
C PRO A 43 -0.16 -11.64 -5.79
N LYS A 44 -1.42 -12.11 -5.72
CA LYS A 44 -2.32 -12.19 -6.86
C LYS A 44 -3.73 -11.71 -6.50
N PHE A 45 -4.23 -10.74 -7.24
CA PHE A 45 -5.63 -10.33 -7.17
C PHE A 45 -6.52 -11.30 -7.93
N LEU A 46 -7.65 -11.67 -7.33
CA LEU A 46 -8.66 -12.52 -7.96
C LEU A 46 -9.44 -11.78 -9.04
N ASP A 47 -9.58 -10.46 -8.87
CA ASP A 47 -10.24 -9.55 -9.79
C ASP A 47 -9.27 -8.46 -10.29
N THR A 48 -9.56 -7.88 -11.46
CA THR A 48 -8.72 -6.82 -12.07
C THR A 48 -9.53 -5.59 -12.42
N THR A 49 -8.86 -4.42 -12.45
CA THR A 49 -9.50 -3.13 -12.74
C THR A 49 -9.15 -2.64 -14.14
N ARG A 50 -9.92 -3.07 -15.14
CA ARG A 50 -9.64 -2.82 -16.58
C ARG A 50 -10.74 -2.06 -17.31
N ASP A 51 -11.78 -1.64 -16.60
CA ASP A 51 -12.91 -0.90 -17.15
C ASP A 51 -13.53 0.03 -16.09
N PHE A 52 -14.41 0.94 -16.51
CA PHE A 52 -15.03 1.89 -15.60
C PHE A 52 -15.91 1.20 -14.55
N GLN A 53 -16.49 0.04 -14.86
CA GLN A 53 -17.35 -0.69 -13.93
C GLN A 53 -16.55 -1.20 -12.73
N SER A 54 -15.43 -1.87 -12.98
CA SER A 54 -14.50 -2.38 -11.96
C SER A 54 -13.89 -1.24 -11.14
N ILE A 55 -13.50 -0.11 -11.76
CA ILE A 55 -13.02 1.07 -11.03
C ILE A 55 -14.11 1.65 -10.13
N ASN A 56 -15.33 1.77 -10.63
CA ASN A 56 -16.45 2.33 -9.85
C ASN A 56 -16.85 1.44 -8.67
N ALA A 57 -16.68 0.12 -8.80
CA ALA A 57 -16.95 -0.84 -7.74
C ALA A 57 -15.97 -0.73 -6.55
N LEU A 58 -14.77 -0.16 -6.73
CA LEU A 58 -13.80 0.02 -5.65
C LEU A 58 -14.40 0.88 -4.51
N LYS A 59 -14.18 0.45 -3.26
CA LYS A 59 -14.60 1.18 -2.06
C LYS A 59 -13.86 2.51 -1.95
N ILE A 60 -14.57 3.53 -1.45
CA ILE A 60 -14.03 4.86 -1.14
C ILE A 60 -13.90 5.00 0.38
N ASN A 61 -12.87 5.71 0.84
CA ASN A 61 -12.42 5.79 2.22
C ASN A 61 -12.05 4.43 2.82
N ALA A 62 -11.58 3.50 1.99
CA ALA A 62 -11.09 2.19 2.38
C ALA A 62 -9.89 2.28 3.32
N TYR A 63 -9.09 3.37 3.24
CA TYR A 63 -8.00 3.62 4.19
C TYR A 63 -8.47 3.63 5.66
N LYS A 64 -9.76 3.83 5.94
CA LYS A 64 -10.29 3.78 7.31
C LYS A 64 -10.41 2.37 7.87
N ASP A 65 -10.40 1.34 7.03
CA ASP A 65 -10.49 -0.06 7.48
C ASP A 65 -9.11 -0.67 7.79
N LEU A 66 -8.04 0.14 7.69
CA LEU A 66 -6.66 -0.28 7.90
C LEU A 66 -6.17 -0.07 9.34
N ASP A 67 -7.07 -0.14 10.32
CA ASP A 67 -6.77 0.10 11.75
C ASP A 67 -5.63 -0.78 12.25
N TYR A 68 -5.52 -2.03 11.79
CA TYR A 68 -4.42 -2.93 12.16
C TYR A 68 -3.02 -2.39 11.76
N VAL A 69 -2.93 -1.59 10.69
CA VAL A 69 -1.69 -0.91 10.27
C VAL A 69 -1.39 0.22 11.24
N TYR A 70 -2.41 1.01 11.58
CA TYR A 70 -2.27 2.18 12.47
C TYR A 70 -1.96 1.75 13.90
N ASP A 71 -2.60 0.70 14.39
CA ASP A 71 -2.31 0.08 15.69
C ASP A 71 -0.86 -0.43 15.76
N SER A 72 -0.36 -0.99 14.65
CA SER A 72 1.03 -1.42 14.55
C SER A 72 1.98 -0.23 14.65
N LEU A 73 1.73 0.85 13.90
CA LEU A 73 2.53 2.09 13.99
C LEU A 73 2.52 2.68 15.40
N PHE A 74 1.35 2.74 16.04
CA PHE A 74 1.21 3.23 17.42
C PHE A 74 2.02 2.37 18.39
N SER A 75 1.92 1.04 18.26
CA SER A 75 2.67 0.09 19.08
C SER A 75 4.19 0.18 18.88
N ILE A 76 4.64 0.34 17.62
CA ILE A 76 6.06 0.53 17.30
C ILE A 76 6.56 1.84 17.90
N ARG A 77 5.85 2.95 17.67
CA ARG A 77 6.26 4.26 18.14
C ARG A 77 6.39 4.31 19.66
N ALA A 78 5.51 3.62 20.39
CA ALA A 78 5.55 3.51 21.85
C ALA A 78 6.77 2.73 22.39
N LYS A 79 7.31 1.79 21.60
CA LYS A 79 8.47 0.96 21.98
C LYS A 79 9.80 1.48 21.42
N LEU A 80 9.76 2.17 20.28
CA LEU A 80 10.94 2.70 19.60
C LEU A 80 11.50 3.90 20.36
N ALA A 81 12.81 3.91 20.59
CA ALA A 81 13.52 5.01 21.25
C ALA A 81 13.22 6.37 20.58
N LYS A 82 13.06 7.43 21.39
CA LYS A 82 12.56 8.74 20.93
C LYS A 82 13.49 9.46 19.95
N ASP A 83 14.77 9.10 19.97
CA ASP A 83 15.82 9.59 19.09
C ASP A 83 15.87 8.85 17.74
N LYS A 84 15.14 7.74 17.59
CA LYS A 84 15.04 6.97 16.34
C LYS A 84 13.74 7.29 15.59
N ALA A 85 13.83 7.45 14.28
CA ALA A 85 12.69 7.77 13.42
C ALA A 85 11.82 6.54 13.12
N LEU A 86 10.50 6.72 13.01
CA LEU A 86 9.58 5.72 12.50
C LEU A 86 9.09 6.11 11.10
N ILE A 87 9.41 5.28 10.13
CA ILE A 87 9.05 5.48 8.71
C ILE A 87 7.80 4.66 8.41
N GLY A 88 6.73 5.36 8.05
CA GLY A 88 5.58 4.78 7.35
C GLY A 88 5.85 4.67 5.85
N PHE A 89 5.00 3.99 5.10
CA PHE A 89 5.14 3.94 3.65
C PHE A 89 3.83 3.62 2.94
N CYS A 90 3.78 3.87 1.64
CA CYS A 90 2.76 3.36 0.75
C CYS A 90 3.35 3.07 -0.63
N GLY A 91 2.61 2.34 -1.46
CA GLY A 91 2.96 2.20 -2.88
C GLY A 91 2.53 3.42 -3.68
N SER A 92 3.29 3.75 -4.72
CA SER A 92 2.93 4.87 -5.60
C SER A 92 1.60 4.60 -6.33
N PRO A 93 0.82 5.64 -6.70
CA PRO A 93 -0.44 5.45 -7.43
C PRO A 93 -0.28 4.60 -8.69
N TRP A 94 0.81 4.82 -9.45
CA TRP A 94 1.13 4.05 -10.65
C TRP A 94 1.49 2.60 -10.31
N THR A 95 2.37 2.38 -9.32
CA THR A 95 2.75 1.04 -8.88
C THR A 95 1.50 0.22 -8.50
N LEU A 96 0.62 0.77 -7.66
CA LEU A 96 -0.61 0.11 -7.27
C LEU A 96 -1.54 -0.15 -8.45
N ALA A 97 -1.73 0.84 -9.33
CA ALA A 97 -2.54 0.67 -10.54
C ALA A 97 -2.02 -0.48 -11.42
N THR A 98 -0.71 -0.65 -11.55
CA THR A 98 -0.16 -1.77 -12.34
C THR A 98 -0.54 -3.12 -11.75
N TYR A 99 -0.45 -3.32 -10.43
CA TYR A 99 -0.89 -4.56 -9.80
C TYR A 99 -2.41 -4.78 -9.95
N MET A 100 -3.21 -3.73 -9.79
CA MET A 100 -4.68 -3.82 -9.92
C MET A 100 -5.12 -4.13 -11.36
N ILE A 101 -4.38 -3.65 -12.37
CA ILE A 101 -4.65 -3.90 -13.79
C ILE A 101 -4.12 -5.28 -14.23
N GLU A 102 -2.88 -5.60 -13.88
CA GLU A 102 -2.22 -6.84 -14.29
C GLU A 102 -2.80 -8.04 -13.52
N GLY A 103 -3.16 -7.83 -12.26
CA GLY A 103 -3.63 -8.85 -11.32
C GLY A 103 -2.50 -9.47 -10.49
N GLU A 104 -1.26 -9.30 -10.89
CA GLU A 104 -0.07 -9.83 -10.21
C GLU A 104 1.17 -9.03 -10.66
N GLY A 105 2.36 -9.39 -10.15
CA GLY A 105 3.61 -8.79 -10.62
C GLY A 105 3.85 -9.09 -12.10
N SER A 106 4.17 -8.05 -12.89
CA SER A 106 4.35 -8.17 -14.34
C SER A 106 5.72 -7.67 -14.78
N LYS A 107 6.43 -8.45 -15.62
CA LYS A 107 7.72 -8.02 -16.19
C LYS A 107 7.57 -7.08 -17.38
N THR A 108 6.44 -7.15 -18.08
CA THR A 108 6.20 -6.41 -19.32
C THR A 108 5.20 -5.28 -19.13
N TYR A 109 4.32 -5.39 -18.14
CA TYR A 109 3.21 -4.46 -17.88
C TYR A 109 2.32 -4.27 -19.11
N HIS A 110 2.02 -5.38 -19.79
CA HIS A 110 1.36 -5.35 -21.09
C HIS A 110 -0.05 -4.75 -21.00
N GLN A 111 -0.84 -5.12 -20.00
CA GLN A 111 -2.20 -4.61 -19.83
C GLN A 111 -2.19 -3.16 -19.37
N SER A 112 -1.33 -2.79 -18.41
CA SER A 112 -1.20 -1.41 -17.95
C SER A 112 -0.76 -0.47 -19.08
N LYS A 113 0.23 -0.87 -19.88
CA LYS A 113 0.67 -0.09 -21.04
C LYS A 113 -0.40 -0.03 -22.13
N LYS A 114 -1.13 -1.12 -22.37
CA LYS A 114 -2.24 -1.11 -23.33
C LYS A 114 -3.26 -0.05 -22.94
N ILE A 115 -3.72 -0.03 -21.68
CA ILE A 115 -4.67 0.98 -21.19
C ILE A 115 -4.08 2.38 -21.28
N LEU A 116 -2.81 2.57 -20.88
CA LEU A 116 -2.12 3.86 -20.98
C LEU A 116 -2.20 4.47 -22.39
N TYR A 117 -2.07 3.65 -23.44
CA TYR A 117 -2.14 4.14 -24.83
C TYR A 117 -3.56 4.15 -25.42
N SER A 118 -4.42 3.21 -25.03
CA SER A 118 -5.75 3.07 -25.64
C SER A 118 -6.85 3.85 -24.94
N ASP A 119 -6.76 4.03 -23.62
CA ASP A 119 -7.76 4.73 -22.81
C ASP A 119 -7.12 5.47 -21.61
N PRO A 120 -6.48 6.63 -21.87
CA PRO A 120 -5.89 7.43 -20.80
C PRO A 120 -6.90 7.92 -19.76
N ALA A 121 -8.16 8.16 -20.17
CA ALA A 121 -9.20 8.67 -19.26
C ALA A 121 -9.56 7.63 -18.19
N LEU A 122 -9.66 6.36 -18.59
CA LEU A 122 -9.83 5.24 -17.67
C LEU A 122 -8.68 5.17 -16.66
N LEU A 123 -7.44 5.25 -17.14
CA LEU A 123 -6.25 5.20 -16.28
C LEU A 123 -6.21 6.37 -15.29
N HIS A 124 -6.44 7.60 -15.75
CA HIS A 124 -6.49 8.77 -14.88
C HIS A 124 -7.55 8.63 -13.79
N THR A 125 -8.73 8.09 -14.12
CA THR A 125 -9.79 7.84 -13.15
C THR A 125 -9.35 6.86 -12.05
N LEU A 126 -8.65 5.78 -12.42
CA LEU A 126 -8.10 4.83 -11.46
C LEU A 126 -7.03 5.49 -10.57
N LEU A 127 -6.07 6.19 -11.17
CA LEU A 127 -4.97 6.86 -10.47
C LEU A 127 -5.49 7.91 -9.48
N ASP A 128 -6.50 8.69 -9.86
CA ASP A 128 -7.12 9.68 -9.00
C ASP A 128 -7.76 9.01 -7.78
N LYS A 129 -8.48 7.90 -7.98
CA LYS A 129 -9.13 7.16 -6.89
C LYS A 129 -8.09 6.60 -5.91
N ILE A 130 -7.03 5.95 -6.42
CA ILE A 130 -5.92 5.46 -5.60
C ILE A 130 -5.27 6.62 -4.83
N THR A 131 -5.02 7.74 -5.50
CA THR A 131 -4.37 8.91 -4.88
C THR A 131 -5.18 9.47 -3.71
N GLN A 132 -6.51 9.50 -3.78
CA GLN A 132 -7.34 9.95 -2.67
C GLN A 132 -7.26 8.99 -1.47
N GLU A 133 -7.26 7.68 -1.72
CA GLU A 133 -7.08 6.69 -0.66
C GLU A 133 -5.71 6.80 0.00
N LEU A 134 -4.64 6.94 -0.80
CA LEU A 134 -3.28 7.10 -0.30
C LEU A 134 -3.11 8.36 0.55
N LYS A 135 -3.74 9.48 0.16
CA LYS A 135 -3.75 10.71 0.99
C LYS A 135 -4.38 10.46 2.36
N GLY A 136 -5.48 9.72 2.41
CA GLY A 136 -6.12 9.34 3.67
C GLY A 136 -5.23 8.41 4.50
N TYR A 137 -4.68 7.39 3.85
CA TYR A 137 -3.80 6.40 4.45
C TYR A 137 -2.55 7.03 5.08
N LEU A 138 -1.80 7.85 4.33
CA LEU A 138 -0.61 8.54 4.82
C LEU A 138 -0.91 9.49 5.99
N LYS A 139 -2.03 10.23 5.92
CA LYS A 139 -2.47 11.09 7.04
C LYS A 139 -2.75 10.28 8.30
N SER A 140 -3.35 9.10 8.16
CA SER A 140 -3.60 8.21 9.30
C SER A 140 -2.31 7.61 9.86
N GLN A 141 -1.33 7.25 9.01
CA GLN A 141 -0.03 6.80 9.48
C GLN A 141 0.71 7.87 10.30
N ILE A 142 0.70 9.13 9.84
CA ILE A 142 1.28 10.25 10.59
C ILE A 142 0.60 10.40 11.95
N LYS A 143 -0.73 10.35 12.01
CA LYS A 143 -1.48 10.40 13.28
C LYS A 143 -1.16 9.23 14.21
N ALA A 144 -0.85 8.06 13.66
CA ALA A 144 -0.48 6.86 14.40
C ALA A 144 0.98 6.88 14.91
N GLY A 145 1.80 7.85 14.48
CA GLY A 145 3.15 8.06 15.01
C GLY A 145 4.29 7.90 13.99
N ALA A 146 4.01 7.84 12.70
CA ALA A 146 5.06 7.92 11.67
C ALA A 146 5.66 9.34 11.61
N ASP A 147 6.99 9.42 11.65
CA ASP A 147 7.75 10.68 11.55
C ASP A 147 7.98 11.09 10.08
N ALA A 148 8.08 10.11 9.19
CA ALA A 148 8.25 10.29 7.75
C ALA A 148 7.44 9.23 6.98
N SER A 149 7.23 9.46 5.69
CA SER A 149 6.61 8.48 4.80
C SER A 149 7.40 8.31 3.51
N ALA A 150 7.69 7.06 3.15
CA ALA A 150 8.28 6.71 1.87
C ALA A 150 7.19 6.37 0.84
N ASP A 151 7.40 6.80 -0.39
CA ASP A 151 6.66 6.34 -1.56
C ASP A 151 7.51 5.30 -2.28
N ILE A 152 6.99 4.09 -2.46
CA ILE A 152 7.71 2.90 -2.95
C ILE A 152 7.11 2.39 -4.28
#